data_AF-A0A673ATH3-F1
#
_entry.id   AF-A0A673ATH3-F1
#
_cell.length_a   1.000
_cell.length_b   1.000
_cell.length_c   1.000
_cell.angle_alpha   90.00
_cell.angle_beta   90.00
_cell.angle_gamma   90.00
#
_symmetry.space_group_name_H-M   'P 1'
#
loop_
_entity.id
_entity.type
_entity.pdbx_description
1 polymer ?
#
loop_
_entity_poly.entity_id
_entity_poly.type
_entity_poly.pdbx_seq_one_letter_code
_entity_poly.pdbx_strand_id
1 'polypeptide(L)' 'MDEVNGMQTRADKARLVIDTVRRKGEDASSDMVKFLCELDPFLCSSIGLN' A
#
# COMPACT_ATOMS: atom_id res chain seq x y z
N MET A 1 18.19 -20.08 -17.21
CA MET A 1 19.16 -19.07 -16.77
C MET A 1 18.33 -17.89 -16.33
N ASP A 2 18.27 -17.72 -15.01
CA ASP A 2 17.51 -16.72 -14.27
C ASP A 2 17.77 -15.30 -14.76
N GLU A 3 16.74 -14.67 -15.30
CA GLU A 3 16.69 -13.21 -15.49
C GLU A 3 15.34 -12.69 -14.96
N VAL A 4 15.01 -13.00 -13.71
CA VAL A 4 14.08 -12.16 -12.92
C VAL A 4 14.87 -10.93 -12.44
N ASN A 5 15.35 -10.15 -13.40
CA ASN A 5 15.99 -8.86 -13.19
C ASN A 5 14.87 -7.81 -13.09
N GLY A 6 14.28 -7.64 -11.92
CA GLY A 6 14.89 -6.76 -10.93
C GLY A 6 14.31 -5.34 -10.94
N MET A 7 13.32 -5.04 -11.79
CA MET A 7 12.52 -3.83 -11.67
C MET A 7 11.25 -4.15 -10.88
N GLN A 8 11.32 -4.07 -9.54
CA GLN A 8 10.09 -4.02 -8.74
C GLN A 8 9.25 -2.86 -9.29
N THR A 9 8.15 -3.19 -9.98
CA THR A 9 7.28 -2.17 -10.52
C THR A 9 6.70 -1.35 -9.37
N ARG A 10 6.21 -0.14 -9.66
CA ARG A 10 5.49 0.64 -8.63
C ARG A 10 4.35 -0.18 -8.01
N ALA A 11 3.71 -1.04 -8.81
CA ALA A 11 2.66 -1.94 -8.34
C ALA A 11 3.20 -3.03 -7.40
N ASP A 12 4.35 -3.65 -7.72
CA ASP A 12 4.96 -4.66 -6.83
C ASP A 12 5.34 -4.06 -5.47
N LYS A 13 5.90 -2.84 -5.49
CA LYS A 13 6.24 -2.11 -4.26
C LYS A 13 4.99 -1.77 -3.45
N ALA A 14 3.93 -1.27 -4.10
CA ALA A 14 2.67 -0.97 -3.44
C ALA A 14 2.07 -2.23 -2.79
N ARG A 15 2.07 -3.36 -3.51
CA ARG A 15 1.60 -4.65 -2.98
C ARG A 15 2.42 -5.06 -1.75
N LEU A 16 3.76 -5.01 -1.83
CA LEU A 16 4.63 -5.37 -0.72
C LEU A 16 4.36 -4.53 0.55
N VAL A 17 4.16 -3.22 0.38
CA VAL A 17 3.83 -2.32 1.50
C VAL A 17 2.49 -2.70 2.12
N ILE A 18 1.44 -2.87 1.30
CA ILE A 18 0.09 -3.23 1.77
C ILE A 18 0.12 -4.58 2.49
N ASP A 19 0.74 -5.60 1.91
CA ASP A 19 0.87 -6.94 2.53
C ASP A 19 1.64 -6.89 3.85
N THR A 20 2.68 -6.06 3.93
CA THR A 20 3.47 -5.92 5.16
C THR A 20 2.67 -5.24 6.26
N VAL A 21 1.90 -4.20 5.94
CA VAL A 21 1.04 -3.52 6.91
C VAL A 21 -0.09 -4.43 7.36
N ARG A 22 -0.75 -5.14 6.44
CA ARG A 22 -1.82 -6.10 6.77
C ARG A 22 -1.35 -7.20 7.73
N ARG A 23 -0.12 -7.68 7.57
CA ARG A 23 0.47 -8.69 8.49
C ARG A 23 0.78 -8.15 9.88
N LYS A 24 0.87 -6.83 10.07
CA LYS A 24 1.11 -6.22 11.38
C LYS A 24 -0.15 -6.11 12.25
N GLY A 25 -1.33 -6.30 11.66
CA GLY A 25 -2.61 -6.24 12.36
C GLY A 25 -3.44 -5.00 12.00
N GLU A 26 -4.61 -4.93 12.60
CA GLU A 26 -5.64 -3.94 12.26
C GLU A 26 -5.23 -2.52 12.63
N ASP A 27 -4.57 -2.31 13.78
CA ASP A 27 -4.08 -0.99 14.19
C ASP A 27 -3.13 -0.37 13.14
N ALA A 28 -2.15 -1.16 12.67
CA ALA A 28 -1.21 -0.70 11.64
C ALA A 28 -1.91 -0.42 10.30
N SER A 29 -2.95 -1.20 9.96
CA SER A 29 -3.76 -0.97 8.77
C SER A 29 -4.57 0.32 8.89
N SER A 30 -5.12 0.61 10.06
CA SER A 30 -5.85 1.85 10.34
C SER A 30 -4.93 3.08 10.22
N ASP A 31 -3.72 3.00 10.78
CA ASP A 31 -2.72 4.07 10.65
C ASP A 31 -2.32 4.30 9.18
N MET A 32 -2.08 3.24 8.41
CA MET A 32 -1.76 3.37 6.99
C MET A 32 -2.87 4.06 6.20
N VAL A 33 -4.13 3.72 6.45
CA VAL A 33 -5.28 4.37 5.79
C VAL A 33 -5.33 5.85 6.14
N LYS A 34 -5.16 6.20 7.42
CA LYS A 34 -5.13 7.60 7.87
C LYS A 34 -4.05 8.39 7.13
N PHE A 35 -2.81 7.89 7.11
CA PHE A 35 -1.71 8.54 6.40
C PHE A 35 -1.96 8.61 4.89
N LEU A 36 -2.54 7.58 4.28
CA LEU A 36 -2.87 7.58 2.86
C LEU A 36 -3.90 8.68 2.53
N CYS A 37 -4.89 8.90 3.38
CA CYS A 37 -5.91 9.93 3.17
C CYS A 37 -5.41 11.34 3.47
N GLU A 38 -4.42 11.50 4.36
CA GLU A 38 -3.71 12.77 4.54
C GLU A 38 -2.83 13.11 3.32
N LEU A 39 -2.19 12.11 2.70
CA LEU A 39 -1.33 12.29 1.53
C LEU A 39 -2.11 12.46 0.23
N ASP A 40 -3.19 11.70 0.06
CA ASP A 40 -4.00 11.69 -1.16
C ASP A 40 -5.50 11.47 -0.85
N PRO A 41 -6.22 12.53 -0.45
CA PRO A 41 -7.64 12.43 -0.12
C PRO A 41 -8.50 12.08 -1.34
N PHE A 42 -8.08 12.44 -2.55
CA PHE A 42 -8.81 12.11 -3.78
C PHE A 42 -8.76 10.62 -4.05
N LEU A 43 -7.59 9.99 -3.90
CA LEU A 43 -7.50 8.54 -4.01
C LEU A 43 -8.38 7.89 -2.95
N CYS A 44 -8.24 8.25 -1.67
CA CYS A 44 -9.06 7.66 -0.60
C CYS A 44 -10.56 7.75 -0.87
N SER A 45 -11.04 8.91 -1.34
CA SER A 45 -12.44 9.10 -1.73
C SER A 45 -12.83 8.20 -2.92
N SER A 46 -11.96 8.07 -3.92
CA SER A 46 -12.22 7.26 -5.12
C SER A 46 -12.32 5.76 -4.84
N ILE A 47 -11.62 5.26 -3.82
CA ILE A 47 -11.62 3.84 -3.42
C ILE A 47 -12.42 3.56 -2.14
N GLY A 48 -13.15 4.53 -1.60
CA GLY A 48 -14.05 4.34 -0.46
C GLY A 48 -13.36 4.08 0.88
N LEU A 49 -12.19 4.67 1.10
CA LEU A 49 -11.43 4.58 2.36
C LEU A 49 -11.77 5.70 3.36
N ASN A 50 -12.74 6.56 3.03
CA ASN A 50 -13.18 7.69 3.86
C ASN A 50 -14.46 7.35 4.63
#